data_AF-A0AA46SYA0-F1
#
_entry.id   AF-A0AA46SYA0-F1
#
_cell.length_a   1.000
_cell.length_b   1.000
_cell.length_c   1.000
_cell.angle_alpha   90.00
_cell.angle_beta   90.00
_cell.angle_gamma   90.00
#
_symmetry.space_group_name_H-M   'P 1'
#
loop_
_entity.id
_entity.type
_entity.pdbx_description
1 polymer ?
#
loop_
_entity_poly.entity_id
_entity_poly.type
_entity_poly.pdbx_seq_one_letter_code
_entity_poly.pdbx_strand_id
1 'polypeptide(L)'
;MYSRLLIRLAAPLALTLLFPIAAGFDWPAPVRWAILTTMTLSWLGFAGWTAYSQSRRSPEQAKVMREQDHLLTELRSFVGNEIEGSRSEIERARELIRQAVSGLGGSFEAMNRKSRQQSVALARIVDRAGEDGGAGVDVARFAQHASQRMEQLVEALEQVSGQSSTTVHYIDDMSQHLDGIFALLEDVKSIADQTNLLALNAAIEAARAGEAGRGFAVVADEVRNLSERSTTFNEQIRKLAHSSKDAIAKVRETVSNMASRDMDRSREARAEAAAMLDNVAAINHSLGDGMREISECGRAIDSSVAEAVRALQFEDIATQALGGVHTHLDRLTAINREAVALQELLHRNGGVFDHELLDALQRVGNRLRDMRTEWERPPHKPVAQQSMGAGTVELF
;
A
#
# COMPACT_ATOMS: atom_id res chain seq x y z
N MET A 1 26.60 60.75 55.09
CA MET A 1 28.02 60.32 55.00
C MET A 1 28.88 61.25 54.10
N TYR A 2 28.35 61.73 52.98
CA TYR A 2 29.07 62.60 52.03
C TYR A 2 29.56 63.96 52.59
N SER A 3 28.81 64.58 53.51
CA SER A 3 29.19 65.87 54.11
C SER A 3 30.51 65.83 54.90
N ARG A 4 30.80 64.73 55.62
CA ARG A 4 32.06 64.57 56.38
C ARG A 4 33.27 64.29 55.48
N LEU A 5 33.04 63.68 54.32
CA LEU A 5 34.09 63.39 53.34
C LEU A 5 34.51 64.67 52.61
N LEU A 6 33.54 65.50 52.22
CA LEU A 6 33.75 66.80 51.57
C LEU A 6 34.51 67.79 52.47
N ILE A 7 34.14 67.89 53.75
CA ILE A 7 34.81 68.80 54.70
C ILE A 7 36.29 68.43 54.90
N ARG A 8 36.61 67.14 54.91
CA ARG A 8 37.99 66.65 55.14
C ARG A 8 38.85 66.65 53.88
N LEU A 9 38.23 66.62 52.70
CA LEU A 9 38.91 66.84 51.41
C LEU A 9 39.26 68.32 51.20
N ALA A 10 38.55 69.26 51.84
CA ALA A 10 38.77 70.69 51.64
C ALA A 10 40.17 71.16 52.04
N ALA A 11 40.75 70.64 53.13
CA ALA A 11 42.08 71.02 53.60
C ALA A 11 43.22 70.66 52.63
N PRO A 12 43.36 69.40 52.16
CA PRO A 12 44.39 69.06 51.17
C PRO A 12 44.16 69.75 49.82
N LEU A 13 42.90 69.95 49.39
CA LEU A 13 42.58 70.66 48.15
C LEU A 13 42.95 72.16 48.20
N ALA A 14 42.64 72.83 49.31
CA ALA A 14 43.00 74.22 49.53
C ALA A 14 44.53 74.40 49.52
N LEU A 15 45.27 73.51 50.19
CA LEU A 15 46.74 73.52 50.19
C LEU A 15 47.34 73.25 48.80
N THR A 16 46.74 72.36 48.01
CA THR A 16 47.18 72.13 46.61
C THR A 16 46.95 73.33 45.70
N LEU A 17 45.91 74.13 45.94
CA LEU A 17 45.65 75.37 45.20
C LEU A 17 46.54 76.54 45.68
N LEU A 18 46.93 76.53 46.95
CA LEU A 18 47.73 77.61 47.55
C LEU A 18 49.22 77.52 47.18
N PHE A 19 49.74 76.31 46.93
CA PHE A 19 51.12 76.09 46.50
C PHE A 19 51.51 76.79 45.17
N PRO A 20 50.75 76.68 44.06
CA PRO A 20 51.07 77.39 42.81
C PRO A 20 50.88 78.91 42.90
N ILE A 21 50.04 79.41 43.81
CA ILE A 21 49.90 80.85 44.06
C ILE A 21 51.16 81.39 44.76
N ALA A 22 51.66 80.68 45.79
CA ALA A 22 52.97 80.97 46.38
C ALA A 22 54.12 80.78 45.35
N ALA A 23 53.93 79.85 44.42
CA ALA A 23 54.57 79.65 43.12
C ALA A 23 54.79 80.92 42.26
N GLY A 24 53.69 81.62 41.98
CA GLY A 24 53.66 82.73 41.04
C GLY A 24 54.00 84.11 41.62
N PHE A 25 53.91 84.27 42.94
CA PHE A 25 54.12 85.57 43.62
C PHE A 25 55.48 85.72 44.32
N ASP A 26 56.44 84.84 43.99
CA ASP A 26 57.83 84.84 44.50
C ASP A 26 57.99 84.90 46.03
N TRP A 27 57.16 84.14 46.74
CA TRP A 27 57.27 84.01 48.19
C TRP A 27 58.59 83.38 48.62
N PRO A 28 59.14 83.74 49.80
CA PRO A 28 60.41 83.23 50.29
C PRO A 28 60.47 81.70 50.28
N ALA A 29 61.61 81.15 49.84
CA ALA A 29 61.86 79.71 49.78
C ALA A 29 61.40 78.90 51.02
N PRO A 30 61.63 79.32 52.28
CA PRO A 30 61.19 78.54 53.43
C PRO A 30 59.65 78.41 53.53
N VAL A 31 58.89 79.41 53.07
CA VAL A 31 57.42 79.38 53.10
C VAL A 31 56.88 78.38 52.07
N ARG A 32 57.48 78.32 50.88
CA ARG A 32 57.11 77.35 49.85
C ARG A 32 57.34 75.90 50.30
N TRP A 33 58.47 75.63 50.94
CA TRP A 33 58.76 74.31 51.52
C TRP A 33 57.81 73.95 52.67
N ALA A 34 57.43 74.91 53.51
CA ALA A 34 56.43 74.70 54.56
C ALA A 34 55.04 74.35 54.00
N ILE A 35 54.61 75.01 52.91
CA ILE A 35 53.33 74.69 52.24
C ILE A 35 53.39 73.30 51.59
N LEU A 36 54.48 72.96 50.91
CA LEU A 36 54.65 71.64 50.29
C LEU A 36 54.63 70.50 51.32
N THR A 37 55.32 70.67 52.44
CA THR A 37 55.38 69.67 53.53
C THR A 37 54.03 69.52 54.23
N THR A 38 53.33 70.62 54.52
CA THR A 38 51.97 70.55 55.10
C THR A 38 50.94 69.98 54.12
N MET A 39 51.05 70.28 52.82
CA MET A 39 50.22 69.70 51.77
C MET A 39 50.41 68.18 51.68
N THR A 40 51.66 67.71 51.64
CA THR A 40 51.97 66.27 51.58
C THR A 40 51.54 65.53 52.84
N LEU A 41 51.75 66.11 54.03
CA LEU A 41 51.22 65.57 55.29
C LEU A 41 49.69 65.53 55.33
N SER A 42 49.01 66.55 54.79
CA SER A 42 47.55 66.58 54.72
C SER A 42 47.00 65.53 53.76
N TRP A 43 47.67 65.27 52.62
CA TRP A 43 47.32 64.19 51.70
C TRP A 43 47.61 62.81 52.29
N LEU A 44 48.72 62.63 52.99
CA LEU A 44 49.04 61.38 53.72
C LEU A 44 48.04 61.12 54.85
N GLY A 45 47.64 62.16 55.60
CA GLY A 45 46.61 62.06 56.64
C GLY A 45 45.23 61.72 56.06
N PHE A 46 44.88 62.30 54.91
CA PHE A 46 43.64 61.96 54.20
C PHE A 46 43.67 60.52 53.67
N ALA A 47 44.76 60.10 53.02
CA ALA A 47 44.94 58.73 52.53
C ALA A 47 44.96 57.69 53.67
N GLY A 48 45.62 58.02 54.79
CA GLY A 48 45.59 57.21 56.00
C GLY A 48 44.19 57.12 56.61
N TRP A 49 43.43 58.22 56.63
CA TRP A 49 42.05 58.23 57.12
C TRP A 49 41.08 57.50 56.18
N THR A 50 41.22 57.61 54.87
CA THR A 50 40.39 56.86 53.91
C THR A 50 40.67 55.36 54.01
N ALA A 51 41.93 54.95 54.14
CA ALA A 51 42.30 53.56 54.40
C ALA A 51 41.80 53.06 55.78
N TYR A 52 41.91 53.89 56.82
CA TYR A 52 41.43 53.58 58.17
C TYR A 52 39.89 53.52 58.26
N SER A 53 39.18 54.39 57.53
CA SER A 53 37.71 54.40 57.49
C SER A 53 37.13 53.30 56.61
N GLN A 54 37.81 52.90 55.53
CA GLN A 54 37.48 51.68 54.77
C GLN A 54 37.61 50.42 55.64
N SER A 55 38.64 50.37 56.50
CA SER A 55 38.85 49.28 57.47
C SER A 55 37.83 49.27 58.61
N ARG A 56 37.02 50.32 58.76
CA ARG A 56 35.99 50.47 59.80
C ARG A 56 34.55 50.31 59.26
N ARG A 57 34.35 49.73 58.07
CA ARG A 57 33.09 49.00 57.81
C ARG A 57 32.97 47.95 58.91
N SER A 58 31.86 47.91 59.64
CA SER A 58 31.78 46.99 60.78
C SER A 58 32.01 45.56 60.26
N PRO A 59 32.74 44.69 60.99
CA PRO A 59 32.90 43.29 60.58
C PRO A 59 31.55 42.60 60.37
N GLU A 60 30.48 43.10 60.99
CA GLU A 60 29.09 42.69 60.78
C GLU A 60 28.54 43.13 59.41
N GLN A 61 28.74 44.38 58.99
CA GLN A 61 28.39 44.86 57.64
C GLN A 61 29.06 44.05 56.54
N ALA A 62 30.34 43.71 56.73
CA ALA A 62 31.08 42.88 55.79
C ALA A 62 30.61 41.40 55.77
N LYS A 63 30.01 40.90 56.87
CA LYS A 63 29.38 39.56 56.91
C LYS A 63 28.02 39.58 56.21
N VAL A 64 27.17 40.56 56.51
CA VAL A 64 25.85 40.71 55.87
C VAL A 64 25.98 40.87 54.36
N MET A 65 26.90 41.70 53.88
CA MET A 65 27.11 41.89 52.43
C MET A 65 27.63 40.62 51.74
N ARG A 66 28.47 39.82 52.42
CA ARG A 66 28.93 38.52 51.89
C ARG A 66 27.80 37.50 51.82
N GLU A 67 26.96 37.43 52.84
CA GLU A 67 25.80 36.54 52.87
C GLU A 67 24.79 36.93 51.78
N GLN A 68 24.52 38.22 51.63
CA GLN A 68 23.66 38.74 50.57
C GLN A 68 24.18 38.38 49.17
N ASP A 69 25.47 38.62 48.90
CA ASP A 69 26.09 38.31 47.60
C ASP A 69 26.07 36.79 47.31
N HIS A 70 26.27 35.98 48.35
CA HIS A 70 26.15 34.52 48.25
C HIS A 70 24.72 34.09 47.88
N LEU A 71 23.69 34.60 48.57
CA LEU A 71 22.29 34.28 48.29
C LEU A 71 21.85 34.75 46.90
N LEU A 72 22.28 35.94 46.47
CA LEU A 72 21.99 36.45 45.13
C LEU A 72 22.64 35.59 44.04
N THR A 73 23.87 35.15 44.26
CA THR A 73 24.57 34.23 43.36
C THR A 73 23.87 32.87 43.31
N GLU A 74 23.42 32.37 44.46
CA GLU A 74 22.70 31.11 44.58
C GLU A 74 21.33 31.16 43.86
N LEU A 75 20.53 32.20 44.11
CA LEU A 75 19.28 32.46 43.41
C LEU A 75 19.49 32.57 41.89
N ARG A 76 20.52 33.32 41.46
CA ARG A 76 20.82 33.48 40.03
C ARG A 76 21.22 32.16 39.38
N SER A 77 22.05 31.36 40.05
CA SER A 77 22.42 30.03 39.57
C SER A 77 21.19 29.11 39.48
N PHE A 78 20.30 29.17 40.47
CA PHE A 78 19.11 28.35 40.50
C PHE A 78 18.15 28.70 39.36
N VAL A 79 17.84 30.00 39.22
CA VAL A 79 17.01 30.50 38.12
C VAL A 79 17.62 30.14 36.77
N GLY A 80 18.95 30.25 36.64
CA GLY A 80 19.67 29.81 35.44
C GLY A 80 19.43 28.33 35.11
N ASN A 81 19.63 27.46 36.10
CA ASN A 81 19.45 26.00 35.92
C ASN A 81 18.00 25.62 35.56
N GLU A 82 17.01 26.24 36.20
CA GLU A 82 15.59 25.93 35.93
C GLU A 82 15.12 26.49 34.58
N ILE A 83 15.63 27.65 34.15
CA ILE A 83 15.41 28.19 32.80
C ILE A 83 16.07 27.29 31.76
N GLU A 84 17.29 26.81 32.00
CA GLU A 84 18.01 25.93 31.09
C GLU A 84 17.33 24.55 30.99
N GLY A 85 16.86 24.00 32.11
CA GLY A 85 16.04 22.78 32.16
C GLY A 85 14.73 22.93 31.38
N SER A 86 13.98 24.01 31.63
CA SER A 86 12.76 24.34 30.85
C SER A 86 13.04 24.44 29.37
N ARG A 87 14.14 25.12 28.99
CA ARG A 87 14.54 25.28 27.59
C ARG A 87 14.88 23.94 26.95
N SER A 88 15.61 23.07 27.67
CA SER A 88 15.95 21.73 27.19
C SER A 88 14.70 20.88 26.96
N GLU A 89 13.74 20.91 27.87
CA GLU A 89 12.46 20.18 27.72
C GLU A 89 11.61 20.72 26.56
N ILE A 90 11.57 22.04 26.36
CA ILE A 90 10.90 22.66 25.21
C ILE A 90 11.56 22.23 23.89
N GLU A 91 12.90 22.27 23.81
CA GLU A 91 13.61 21.84 22.59
C GLU A 91 13.39 20.34 22.32
N ARG A 92 13.35 19.51 23.38
CA ARG A 92 13.03 18.09 23.27
C ARG A 92 11.63 17.87 22.69
N ALA A 93 10.62 18.57 23.21
CA ALA A 93 9.25 18.51 22.70
C ALA A 93 9.17 19.00 21.24
N ARG A 94 9.84 20.10 20.91
CA ARG A 94 9.87 20.64 19.53
C ARG A 94 10.47 19.64 18.54
N GLU A 95 11.58 19.00 18.89
CA GLU A 95 12.22 18.03 18.00
C GLU A 95 11.36 16.77 17.81
N LEU A 96 10.72 16.27 18.88
CA LEU A 96 9.79 15.14 18.80
C LEU A 96 8.60 15.45 17.89
N ILE A 97 7.98 16.63 18.05
CA ILE A 97 6.87 17.07 17.19
C ILE A 97 7.35 17.17 15.74
N ARG A 98 8.53 17.74 15.49
CA ARG A 98 9.09 17.87 14.13
C ARG A 98 9.30 16.51 13.47
N GLN A 99 9.86 15.55 14.19
CA GLN A 99 10.06 14.18 13.71
C GLN A 99 8.74 13.46 13.43
N ALA A 100 7.78 13.58 14.35
CA ALA A 100 6.46 12.96 14.20
C ALA A 100 5.69 13.52 12.99
N VAL A 101 5.66 14.84 12.81
CA VAL A 101 5.02 15.49 11.67
C VAL A 101 5.68 15.06 10.35
N SER A 102 7.02 14.98 10.32
CA SER A 102 7.74 14.49 9.15
C SER A 102 7.44 13.03 8.85
N GLY A 103 7.41 12.16 9.87
CA GLY A 103 7.10 10.74 9.72
C GLY A 103 5.65 10.49 9.28
N LEU A 104 4.70 11.24 9.84
CA LEU A 104 3.30 11.24 9.42
C LEU A 104 3.15 11.68 7.97
N GLY A 105 3.79 12.79 7.58
CA GLY A 105 3.76 13.29 6.21
C GLY A 105 4.27 12.25 5.20
N GLY A 106 5.42 11.64 5.49
CA GLY A 106 5.98 10.57 4.64
C GLY A 106 5.09 9.34 4.55
N SER A 107 4.51 8.91 5.67
CA SER A 107 3.60 7.77 5.73
C SER A 107 2.31 8.02 4.93
N PHE A 108 1.72 9.20 5.05
CA PHE A 108 0.53 9.61 4.28
C PHE A 108 0.81 9.69 2.79
N GLU A 109 1.95 10.25 2.39
CA GLU A 109 2.34 10.32 0.97
C GLU A 109 2.56 8.93 0.38
N ALA A 110 3.26 8.05 1.11
CA ALA A 110 3.46 6.66 0.71
C ALA A 110 2.13 5.91 0.56
N MET A 111 1.22 6.07 1.53
CA MET A 111 -0.11 5.48 1.52
C MET A 111 -0.93 5.98 0.33
N ASN A 112 -0.98 7.30 0.09
CA ASN A 112 -1.73 7.89 -1.02
C ASN A 112 -1.20 7.42 -2.38
N ARG A 113 0.13 7.36 -2.54
CA ARG A 113 0.75 6.82 -3.76
C ARG A 113 0.40 5.36 -3.99
N LYS A 114 0.44 4.53 -2.93
CA LYS A 114 0.07 3.10 -3.02
C LYS A 114 -1.41 2.88 -3.24
N SER A 115 -2.28 3.70 -2.63
CA SER A 115 -3.72 3.69 -2.86
C SER A 115 -4.06 4.02 -4.32
N ARG A 116 -3.43 5.04 -4.92
CA ARG A 116 -3.58 5.33 -6.36
C ARG A 116 -3.11 4.18 -7.23
N GLN A 117 -1.95 3.57 -6.92
CA GLN A 117 -1.46 2.40 -7.65
C GLN A 117 -2.47 1.23 -7.57
N GLN A 118 -3.01 0.98 -6.38
CA GLN A 118 -4.04 -0.03 -6.14
C GLN A 118 -5.32 0.26 -6.92
N SER A 119 -5.78 1.50 -6.97
CA SER A 119 -6.96 1.88 -7.78
C SER A 119 -6.74 1.63 -9.27
N VAL A 120 -5.55 1.91 -9.80
CA VAL A 120 -5.20 1.63 -11.21
C VAL A 120 -5.15 0.13 -11.49
N ALA A 121 -4.61 -0.68 -10.57
CA ALA A 121 -4.62 -2.13 -10.68
C ALA A 121 -6.05 -2.68 -10.63
N LEU A 122 -6.89 -2.16 -9.73
CA LEU A 122 -8.29 -2.53 -9.60
C LEU A 122 -9.10 -2.17 -10.85
N ALA A 123 -8.88 -0.97 -11.43
CA ALA A 123 -9.51 -0.57 -12.69
C ALA A 123 -9.15 -1.52 -13.84
N ARG A 124 -7.87 -1.91 -13.96
CA ARG A 124 -7.43 -2.90 -14.97
C ARG A 124 -8.11 -4.27 -14.80
N ILE A 125 -8.37 -4.69 -13.55
CA ILE A 125 -9.11 -5.91 -13.26
C ILE A 125 -10.59 -5.75 -13.63
N VAL A 126 -11.21 -4.64 -13.23
CA VAL A 126 -12.64 -4.39 -13.48
C VAL A 126 -12.94 -4.21 -14.96
N ASP A 127 -12.12 -3.49 -15.72
CA ASP A 127 -12.32 -3.34 -17.17
C ASP A 127 -12.24 -4.70 -17.88
N ARG A 128 -11.29 -5.56 -17.50
CA ARG A 128 -11.14 -6.91 -18.08
C ARG A 128 -12.17 -7.91 -17.60
N ALA A 129 -12.71 -7.75 -16.39
CA ALA A 129 -13.76 -8.61 -15.84
C ALA A 129 -15.18 -8.15 -16.23
N GLY A 130 -15.34 -6.86 -16.51
CA GLY A 130 -16.61 -6.20 -16.84
C GLY A 130 -17.06 -6.39 -18.28
N GLU A 131 -16.14 -6.72 -19.20
CA GLU A 131 -16.50 -7.04 -20.59
C GLU A 131 -17.14 -8.43 -20.76
N ASP A 132 -16.97 -9.38 -19.82
CA ASP A 132 -17.43 -10.77 -20.02
C ASP A 132 -18.21 -11.41 -18.84
N GLY A 133 -18.66 -10.60 -17.88
CA GLY A 133 -19.61 -11.05 -16.85
C GLY A 133 -18.95 -11.78 -15.68
N GLY A 134 -19.26 -11.30 -14.47
CA GLY A 134 -18.58 -11.68 -13.24
C GLY A 134 -18.68 -13.16 -12.87
N ALA A 135 -17.55 -13.86 -12.82
CA ALA A 135 -17.40 -15.13 -12.13
C ALA A 135 -15.91 -15.44 -11.85
N GLY A 136 -15.26 -14.64 -11.01
CA GLY A 136 -13.82 -14.73 -10.71
C GLY A 136 -13.33 -15.96 -9.94
N VAL A 137 -14.07 -17.08 -9.88
CA VAL A 137 -13.69 -18.22 -9.01
C VAL A 137 -13.61 -19.59 -9.72
N ASP A 138 -14.00 -19.75 -10.99
CA ASP A 138 -13.80 -21.06 -11.64
C ASP A 138 -13.59 -21.03 -13.16
N VAL A 139 -13.20 -19.88 -13.73
CA VAL A 139 -13.03 -19.74 -15.18
C VAL A 139 -11.95 -20.68 -15.74
N ALA A 140 -10.87 -20.91 -14.98
CA ALA A 140 -9.82 -21.85 -15.39
C ALA A 140 -10.30 -23.31 -15.40
N ARG A 141 -11.06 -23.73 -14.38
CA ARG A 141 -11.62 -25.08 -14.32
C ARG A 141 -12.71 -25.25 -15.38
N PHE A 142 -13.54 -24.24 -15.58
CA PHE A 142 -14.53 -24.19 -16.65
C PHE A 142 -13.87 -24.32 -18.02
N ALA A 143 -12.81 -23.56 -18.28
CA ALA A 143 -12.00 -23.66 -19.50
C ALA A 143 -11.44 -25.07 -19.67
N GLN A 144 -10.85 -25.64 -18.63
CA GLN A 144 -10.31 -27.00 -18.69
C GLN A 144 -11.38 -28.06 -18.97
N HIS A 145 -12.56 -27.94 -18.34
CA HIS A 145 -13.71 -28.81 -18.64
C HIS A 145 -14.26 -28.60 -20.05
N ALA A 146 -14.34 -27.36 -20.53
CA ALA A 146 -14.78 -27.04 -21.87
C ALA A 146 -13.81 -27.60 -22.92
N SER A 147 -12.50 -27.49 -22.69
CA SER A 147 -11.45 -28.08 -23.52
C SER A 147 -11.60 -29.59 -23.62
N GLN A 148 -11.74 -30.29 -22.48
CA GLN A 148 -11.92 -31.74 -22.43
C GLN A 148 -13.22 -32.18 -23.14
N ARG A 149 -14.32 -31.43 -22.98
CA ARG A 149 -15.57 -31.70 -23.68
C ARG A 149 -15.45 -31.50 -25.18
N MET A 150 -14.67 -30.51 -25.62
CA MET A 150 -14.44 -30.26 -27.03
C MET A 150 -13.59 -31.38 -27.67
N GLU A 151 -12.57 -31.87 -26.97
CA GLU A 151 -11.80 -33.04 -27.41
C GLU A 151 -12.68 -34.28 -27.59
N GLN A 152 -13.57 -34.56 -26.62
CA GLN A 152 -14.53 -35.66 -26.71
C GLN A 152 -15.49 -35.51 -27.90
N LEU A 153 -15.94 -34.28 -28.18
CA LEU A 153 -16.81 -34.01 -29.33
C LEU A 153 -16.09 -34.25 -30.66
N VAL A 154 -14.83 -33.85 -30.77
CA VAL A 154 -14.01 -34.08 -31.97
C VAL A 154 -13.80 -35.58 -32.21
N GLU A 155 -13.46 -36.33 -31.16
CA GLU A 155 -13.29 -37.79 -31.25
C GLU A 155 -14.58 -38.48 -31.72
N ALA A 156 -15.74 -38.07 -31.16
CA ALA A 156 -17.03 -38.58 -31.58
C ALA A 156 -17.33 -38.26 -33.06
N LEU A 157 -16.97 -37.07 -33.54
CA LEU A 157 -17.18 -36.66 -34.94
C LEU A 157 -16.23 -37.39 -35.91
N GLU A 158 -14.99 -37.65 -35.51
CA GLU A 158 -14.07 -38.51 -36.27
C GLU A 158 -14.62 -39.93 -36.41
N GLN A 159 -15.19 -40.48 -35.34
CA GLN A 159 -15.85 -41.79 -35.38
C GLN A 159 -17.06 -41.79 -36.32
N VAL A 160 -17.91 -40.75 -36.28
CA VAL A 160 -19.05 -40.60 -37.19
C VAL A 160 -18.61 -40.49 -38.65
N SER A 161 -17.50 -39.77 -38.92
CA SER A 161 -16.92 -39.70 -40.26
C SER A 161 -16.44 -41.07 -40.75
N GLY A 162 -15.75 -41.85 -39.90
CA GLY A 162 -15.35 -43.23 -40.22
C GLY A 162 -16.54 -44.15 -40.50
N GLN A 163 -17.61 -44.04 -39.71
CA GLN A 163 -18.87 -44.75 -39.96
C GLN A 163 -19.55 -44.33 -41.26
N SER A 164 -19.50 -43.04 -41.61
CA SER A 164 -20.03 -42.53 -42.88
C SER A 164 -19.26 -43.10 -44.07
N SER A 165 -17.93 -43.16 -43.99
CA SER A 165 -17.10 -43.81 -45.02
C SER A 165 -17.44 -45.29 -45.19
N THR A 166 -17.62 -46.01 -44.08
CA THR A 166 -18.05 -47.42 -44.11
C THR A 166 -19.45 -47.56 -44.74
N THR A 167 -20.36 -46.64 -44.46
CA THR A 167 -21.71 -46.63 -45.04
C THR A 167 -21.67 -46.40 -46.55
N VAL A 168 -20.77 -45.54 -47.05
CA VAL A 168 -20.56 -45.36 -48.49
C VAL A 168 -20.10 -46.66 -49.16
N HIS A 169 -19.24 -47.45 -48.51
CA HIS A 169 -18.85 -48.77 -49.04
C HIS A 169 -20.05 -49.72 -49.17
N TYR A 170 -20.91 -49.81 -48.16
CA TYR A 170 -22.12 -50.64 -48.26
C TYR A 170 -23.09 -50.17 -49.36
N ILE A 171 -23.17 -48.85 -49.59
CA ILE A 171 -23.97 -48.28 -50.68
C ILE A 171 -23.39 -48.67 -52.04
N ASP A 172 -22.07 -48.61 -52.21
CA ASP A 172 -21.40 -49.01 -53.44
C ASP A 172 -21.62 -50.52 -53.72
N ASP A 173 -21.54 -51.37 -52.69
CA ASP A 173 -21.87 -52.81 -52.79
C ASP A 173 -23.33 -53.04 -53.21
N MET A 174 -24.29 -52.31 -52.62
CA MET A 174 -25.70 -52.37 -53.01
C MET A 174 -25.92 -51.93 -54.46
N SER A 175 -25.18 -50.93 -54.94
CA SER A 175 -25.24 -50.52 -56.35
C SER A 175 -24.74 -51.64 -57.27
N GLN A 176 -23.68 -52.34 -56.91
CA GLN A 176 -23.18 -53.51 -57.67
C GLN A 176 -24.19 -54.65 -57.70
N HIS A 177 -24.85 -54.94 -56.57
CA HIS A 177 -25.93 -55.95 -56.53
C HIS A 177 -27.09 -55.59 -57.46
N LEU A 178 -27.48 -54.30 -57.53
CA LEU A 178 -28.51 -53.86 -58.46
C LEU A 178 -28.08 -53.98 -59.93
N ASP A 179 -26.81 -53.72 -60.24
CA ASP A 179 -26.25 -53.96 -61.58
C ASP A 179 -26.31 -55.45 -61.96
N GLY A 180 -26.02 -56.35 -61.00
CA GLY A 180 -26.23 -57.79 -61.16
C GLY A 180 -27.70 -58.15 -61.40
N ILE A 181 -28.64 -57.52 -60.69
CA ILE A 181 -30.09 -57.71 -60.91
C ILE A 181 -30.47 -57.27 -62.32
N PHE A 182 -29.98 -56.14 -62.83
CA PHE A 182 -30.27 -55.70 -64.20
C PHE A 182 -29.81 -56.70 -65.25
N ALA A 183 -28.65 -57.33 -65.07
CA ALA A 183 -28.17 -58.39 -65.96
C ALA A 183 -29.10 -59.60 -65.95
N LEU A 184 -29.51 -60.06 -64.75
CA LEU A 184 -30.46 -61.17 -64.62
C LEU A 184 -31.82 -60.87 -65.24
N LEU A 185 -32.34 -59.65 -65.10
CA LEU A 185 -33.59 -59.23 -65.73
C LEU A 185 -33.48 -59.20 -67.25
N GLU A 186 -32.32 -58.85 -67.81
CA GLU A 186 -32.08 -58.91 -69.25
C GLU A 186 -32.07 -60.36 -69.75
N ASP A 187 -31.44 -61.28 -69.01
CA ASP A 187 -31.47 -62.72 -69.32
C ASP A 187 -32.90 -63.28 -69.28
N VAL A 188 -33.68 -62.93 -68.24
CA VAL A 188 -35.09 -63.33 -68.12
C VAL A 188 -35.92 -62.80 -69.28
N LYS A 189 -35.66 -61.57 -69.75
CA LYS A 189 -36.33 -61.01 -70.93
C LYS A 189 -35.99 -61.84 -72.17
N SER A 190 -34.72 -62.16 -72.38
CA SER A 190 -34.28 -63.00 -73.49
C SER A 190 -34.96 -64.37 -73.48
N ILE A 191 -35.05 -65.01 -72.31
CA ILE A 191 -35.73 -66.31 -72.14
C ILE A 191 -37.23 -66.20 -72.45
N ALA A 192 -37.89 -65.15 -71.96
CA ALA A 192 -39.32 -64.93 -72.22
C ALA A 192 -39.59 -64.68 -73.72
N ASP A 193 -38.75 -63.89 -74.39
CA ASP A 193 -38.87 -63.60 -75.82
C ASP A 193 -38.60 -64.87 -76.67
N GLN A 194 -37.62 -65.69 -76.29
CA GLN A 194 -37.37 -67.00 -76.91
C GLN A 194 -38.54 -67.98 -76.70
N THR A 195 -39.10 -68.02 -75.49
CA THR A 195 -40.25 -68.88 -75.17
C THR A 195 -41.49 -68.45 -75.94
N ASN A 196 -41.70 -67.13 -76.10
CA ASN A 196 -42.76 -66.56 -76.91
C ASN A 196 -42.62 -66.94 -78.39
N LEU A 197 -41.40 -66.88 -78.94
CA LEU A 197 -41.12 -67.32 -80.31
C LEU A 197 -41.33 -68.83 -80.51
N LEU A 198 -40.91 -69.66 -79.54
CA LEU A 198 -41.14 -71.11 -79.56
C LEU A 198 -42.63 -71.43 -79.53
N ALA A 199 -43.39 -70.76 -78.65
CA ALA A 199 -44.84 -70.90 -78.54
C ALA A 199 -45.55 -70.47 -79.84
N LEU A 200 -45.11 -69.37 -80.46
CA LEU A 200 -45.64 -68.92 -81.75
C LEU A 200 -45.41 -69.96 -82.86
N ASN A 201 -44.19 -70.52 -82.95
CA ASN A 201 -43.88 -71.57 -83.91
C ASN A 201 -44.72 -72.83 -83.67
N ALA A 202 -44.92 -73.21 -82.41
CA ALA A 202 -45.77 -74.34 -82.04
C ALA A 202 -47.25 -74.10 -82.38
N ALA A 203 -47.77 -72.89 -82.17
CA ALA A 203 -49.13 -72.51 -82.54
C ALA A 203 -49.33 -72.56 -84.07
N ILE A 204 -48.35 -72.09 -84.85
CA ILE A 204 -48.37 -72.19 -86.31
C ILE A 204 -48.42 -73.65 -86.77
N GLU A 205 -47.57 -74.52 -86.22
CA GLU A 205 -47.52 -75.93 -86.61
C GLU A 205 -48.77 -76.71 -86.15
N ALA A 206 -49.31 -76.37 -84.98
CA ALA A 206 -50.59 -76.90 -84.50
C ALA A 206 -51.76 -76.51 -85.42
N ALA A 207 -51.79 -75.27 -85.91
CA ALA A 207 -52.78 -74.84 -86.91
C ALA A 207 -52.60 -75.59 -88.25
N ARG A 208 -51.35 -75.89 -88.62
CA ARG A 208 -51.01 -76.64 -89.84
C ARG A 208 -51.46 -78.10 -89.80
N ALA A 209 -51.49 -78.71 -88.62
CA ALA A 209 -51.98 -80.07 -88.39
C ALA A 209 -53.53 -80.19 -88.34
N GLY A 210 -54.26 -79.08 -88.42
CA GLY A 210 -55.73 -79.07 -88.46
C GLY A 210 -56.38 -79.63 -87.18
N GLU A 211 -57.38 -80.50 -87.32
CA GLU A 211 -58.12 -81.10 -86.18
C GLU A 211 -57.21 -81.90 -85.23
N ALA A 212 -56.15 -82.54 -85.73
CA ALA A 212 -55.20 -83.30 -84.91
C ALA A 212 -54.33 -82.40 -84.00
N GLY A 213 -54.17 -81.12 -84.35
CA GLY A 213 -53.34 -80.15 -83.62
C GLY A 213 -54.08 -79.33 -82.56
N ARG A 214 -55.42 -79.47 -82.42
CA ARG A 214 -56.24 -78.60 -81.55
C ARG A 214 -55.78 -78.54 -80.10
N GLY A 215 -55.37 -79.68 -79.53
CA GLY A 215 -54.86 -79.73 -78.16
C GLY A 215 -53.51 -79.01 -77.99
N PHE A 216 -52.62 -79.13 -78.98
CA PHE A 216 -51.33 -78.46 -79.00
C PHE A 216 -51.47 -76.94 -79.22
N ALA A 217 -52.46 -76.50 -80.00
CA ALA A 217 -52.73 -75.08 -80.21
C ALA A 217 -53.10 -74.37 -78.89
N VAL A 218 -53.96 -74.98 -78.06
CA VAL A 218 -54.35 -74.42 -76.76
C VAL A 218 -53.15 -74.31 -75.82
N VAL A 219 -52.28 -75.33 -75.79
CA VAL A 219 -51.06 -75.30 -74.96
C VAL A 219 -50.10 -74.22 -75.47
N ALA A 220 -49.93 -74.10 -76.79
CA ALA A 220 -49.05 -73.09 -77.38
C ALA A 220 -49.53 -71.66 -77.06
N ASP A 221 -50.84 -71.38 -77.15
CA ASP A 221 -51.41 -70.08 -76.77
C ASP A 221 -51.24 -69.77 -75.28
N GLU A 222 -51.37 -70.77 -74.40
CA GLU A 222 -51.16 -70.60 -72.96
C GLU A 222 -49.68 -70.30 -72.64
N VAL A 223 -48.73 -71.00 -73.28
CA VAL A 223 -47.29 -70.73 -73.14
C VAL A 223 -46.94 -69.33 -73.68
N ARG A 224 -47.57 -68.91 -74.78
CA ARG A 224 -47.42 -67.57 -75.35
C ARG A 224 -47.87 -66.50 -74.35
N ASN A 225 -49.07 -66.66 -73.80
CA ASN A 225 -49.62 -65.76 -72.78
C ASN A 225 -48.73 -65.71 -71.51
N LEU A 226 -48.26 -66.86 -71.04
CA LEU A 226 -47.34 -66.93 -69.89
C LEU A 226 -46.02 -66.19 -70.16
N SER A 227 -45.50 -66.26 -71.40
CA SER A 227 -44.30 -65.54 -71.82
C SER A 227 -44.53 -64.03 -71.85
N GLU A 228 -45.63 -63.56 -72.44
CA GLU A 228 -46.02 -62.14 -72.46
C GLU A 228 -46.22 -61.57 -71.04
N ARG A 229 -46.87 -62.34 -70.15
CA ARG A 229 -47.03 -61.99 -68.73
C ARG A 229 -45.69 -61.95 -68.00
N SER A 230 -44.77 -62.87 -68.31
CA SER A 230 -43.43 -62.88 -67.73
C SER A 230 -42.62 -61.65 -68.16
N THR A 231 -42.69 -61.25 -69.43
CA THR A 231 -42.06 -60.01 -69.91
C THR A 231 -42.61 -58.78 -69.19
N THR A 232 -43.94 -58.69 -69.04
CA THR A 232 -44.59 -57.58 -68.33
C THR A 232 -44.15 -57.51 -66.86
N PHE A 233 -44.13 -58.66 -66.17
CA PHE A 233 -43.67 -58.74 -64.77
C PHE A 233 -42.19 -58.37 -64.63
N ASN A 234 -41.36 -58.83 -65.55
CA ASN A 234 -39.94 -58.50 -65.62
C ASN A 234 -39.70 -56.98 -65.79
N GLU A 235 -40.50 -56.31 -66.63
CA GLU A 235 -40.45 -54.85 -66.77
C GLU A 235 -40.86 -54.10 -65.50
N GLN A 236 -41.84 -54.62 -64.75
CA GLN A 236 -42.22 -54.05 -63.46
C GLN A 236 -41.09 -54.17 -62.44
N ILE A 237 -40.41 -55.32 -62.35
CA ILE A 237 -39.24 -55.51 -61.50
C ILE A 237 -38.12 -54.56 -61.93
N ARG A 238 -37.87 -54.42 -63.23
CA ARG A 238 -36.84 -53.50 -63.77
C ARG A 238 -37.09 -52.05 -63.35
N LYS A 239 -38.35 -51.58 -63.38
CA LYS A 239 -38.73 -50.24 -62.90
C LYS A 239 -38.47 -50.08 -61.41
N LEU A 240 -38.81 -51.07 -60.58
CA LEU A 240 -38.57 -51.02 -59.13
C LEU A 240 -37.07 -51.04 -58.80
N ALA A 241 -36.29 -51.86 -59.50
CA ALA A 241 -34.83 -51.90 -59.37
C ALA A 241 -34.20 -50.56 -59.75
N HIS A 242 -34.69 -49.90 -60.82
CA HIS A 242 -34.23 -48.57 -61.22
C HIS A 242 -34.53 -47.51 -60.16
N SER A 243 -35.77 -47.48 -59.64
CA SER A 243 -36.12 -46.58 -58.55
C SER A 243 -35.27 -46.82 -57.29
N SER A 244 -34.89 -48.07 -57.02
CA SER A 244 -34.01 -48.41 -55.90
C SER A 244 -32.59 -47.91 -56.13
N LYS A 245 -32.07 -48.01 -57.36
CA LYS A 245 -30.76 -47.48 -57.75
C LYS A 245 -30.70 -45.96 -57.60
N ASP A 246 -31.74 -45.27 -58.05
CA ASP A 246 -31.85 -43.81 -57.91
C ASP A 246 -31.90 -43.38 -56.43
N ALA A 247 -32.63 -44.13 -55.59
CA ALA A 247 -32.69 -43.87 -54.16
C ALA A 247 -31.31 -44.06 -53.50
N ILE A 248 -30.59 -45.14 -53.85
CA ILE A 248 -29.24 -45.39 -53.34
C ILE A 248 -28.26 -44.30 -53.76
N ALA A 249 -28.33 -43.83 -55.01
CA ALA A 249 -27.50 -42.73 -55.49
C ALA A 249 -27.72 -41.44 -54.67
N LYS A 250 -28.98 -41.11 -54.34
CA LYS A 250 -29.31 -39.96 -53.47
C LYS A 250 -28.79 -40.15 -52.04
N VAL A 251 -28.91 -41.36 -51.48
CA VAL A 251 -28.37 -41.67 -50.15
C VAL A 251 -26.85 -41.50 -50.14
N ARG A 252 -26.15 -41.99 -51.17
CA ARG A 252 -24.69 -41.83 -51.33
C ARG A 252 -24.27 -40.36 -51.29
N GLU A 253 -24.95 -39.52 -52.08
CA GLU A 253 -24.68 -38.08 -52.13
C GLU A 253 -24.91 -37.41 -50.75
N THR A 254 -26.00 -37.76 -50.08
CA THR A 254 -26.35 -37.18 -48.77
C THR A 254 -25.33 -37.57 -47.70
N VAL A 255 -24.93 -38.85 -47.63
CA VAL A 255 -23.93 -39.33 -46.68
C VAL A 255 -22.56 -38.70 -46.94
N SER A 256 -22.15 -38.60 -48.21
CA SER A 256 -20.87 -37.97 -48.57
C SER A 256 -20.84 -36.49 -48.20
N ASN A 257 -21.92 -35.75 -48.47
CA ASN A 257 -22.02 -34.33 -48.14
C ASN A 257 -22.07 -34.09 -46.63
N MET A 258 -22.76 -34.96 -45.88
CA MET A 258 -22.84 -34.90 -44.42
C MET A 258 -21.45 -35.10 -43.79
N ALA A 259 -20.73 -36.15 -44.18
CA ALA A 259 -19.40 -36.45 -43.65
C ALA A 259 -18.41 -35.29 -43.86
N SER A 260 -18.40 -34.69 -45.05
CA SER A 260 -17.54 -33.54 -45.36
C SER A 260 -17.89 -32.31 -44.51
N ARG A 261 -19.18 -31.96 -44.42
CA ARG A 261 -19.64 -30.78 -43.68
C ARG A 261 -19.43 -30.90 -42.17
N ASP A 262 -19.66 -32.08 -41.62
CA ASP A 262 -19.50 -32.32 -40.18
C ASP A 262 -18.03 -32.24 -39.77
N MET A 263 -17.11 -32.73 -40.60
CA MET A 263 -15.66 -32.58 -40.39
C MET A 263 -15.21 -31.12 -40.44
N ASP A 264 -15.65 -30.35 -41.43
CA ASP A 264 -15.25 -28.94 -41.56
C ASP A 264 -15.77 -28.11 -40.38
N ARG A 265 -17.04 -28.29 -39.99
CA ARG A 265 -17.62 -27.64 -38.81
C ARG A 265 -16.94 -28.05 -37.51
N SER A 266 -16.55 -29.31 -37.38
CA SER A 266 -15.81 -29.80 -36.22
C SER A 266 -14.47 -29.09 -36.05
N ARG A 267 -13.72 -28.94 -37.16
CA ARG A 267 -12.42 -28.25 -37.16
C ARG A 267 -12.57 -26.77 -36.83
N GLU A 268 -13.58 -26.11 -37.38
CA GLU A 268 -13.86 -24.70 -37.11
C GLU A 268 -14.25 -24.48 -35.64
N ALA A 269 -15.20 -25.27 -35.11
CA ALA A 269 -15.58 -25.22 -33.69
C ALA A 269 -14.41 -25.50 -32.75
N ARG A 270 -13.50 -26.41 -33.12
CA ARG A 270 -12.26 -26.68 -32.36
C ARG A 270 -11.33 -25.47 -32.34
N ALA A 271 -11.16 -24.81 -33.49
CA ALA A 271 -10.29 -23.63 -33.60
C ALA A 271 -10.85 -22.45 -32.78
N GLU A 272 -12.16 -22.21 -32.86
CA GLU A 272 -12.85 -21.17 -32.08
C GLU A 272 -12.76 -21.45 -30.58
N ALA A 273 -12.99 -22.69 -30.14
CA ALA A 273 -12.87 -23.05 -28.75
C ALA A 273 -11.43 -22.93 -28.23
N ALA A 274 -10.43 -23.35 -29.03
CA ALA A 274 -9.02 -23.16 -28.66
C ALA A 274 -8.70 -21.66 -28.46
N ALA A 275 -9.14 -20.80 -29.38
CA ALA A 275 -8.95 -19.35 -29.25
C ALA A 275 -9.66 -18.77 -28.01
N MET A 276 -10.87 -19.23 -27.71
CA MET A 276 -11.60 -18.81 -26.52
C MET A 276 -10.89 -19.24 -25.23
N LEU A 277 -10.35 -20.46 -25.19
CA LEU A 277 -9.58 -20.98 -24.07
C LEU A 277 -8.30 -20.20 -23.83
N ASP A 278 -7.58 -19.83 -24.89
CA ASP A 278 -6.37 -18.99 -24.81
C ASP A 278 -6.70 -17.59 -24.25
N ASN A 279 -7.81 -16.99 -24.71
CA ASN A 279 -8.28 -15.70 -24.18
C ASN A 279 -8.62 -15.80 -22.68
N VAL A 280 -9.34 -16.84 -22.28
CA VAL A 280 -9.67 -17.09 -20.87
C VAL A 280 -8.42 -17.29 -20.02
N ALA A 281 -7.44 -18.05 -20.52
CA ALA A 281 -6.16 -18.25 -19.83
C ALA A 281 -5.41 -16.92 -19.63
N ALA A 282 -5.38 -16.06 -20.65
CA ALA A 282 -4.77 -14.74 -20.59
C ALA A 282 -5.47 -13.81 -19.59
N ILE A 283 -6.81 -13.81 -19.56
CA ILE A 283 -7.60 -13.05 -18.58
C ILE A 283 -7.28 -13.53 -17.17
N ASN A 284 -7.25 -14.84 -16.94
CA ASN A 284 -7.00 -15.41 -15.62
C ASN A 284 -5.57 -15.10 -15.12
N HIS A 285 -4.56 -15.17 -16.00
CA HIS A 285 -3.20 -14.76 -15.66
C HIS A 285 -3.15 -13.28 -15.25
N SER A 286 -3.76 -12.40 -16.05
CA SER A 286 -3.83 -10.97 -15.71
C SER A 286 -4.58 -10.69 -14.42
N LEU A 287 -5.63 -11.45 -14.13
CA LEU A 287 -6.40 -11.32 -12.89
C LEU A 287 -5.53 -11.72 -11.69
N GLY A 288 -4.80 -12.82 -11.81
CA GLY A 288 -3.83 -13.28 -10.81
C GLY A 288 -2.75 -12.24 -10.53
N ASP A 289 -2.17 -11.65 -11.57
CA ASP A 289 -1.16 -10.60 -11.45
C ASP A 289 -1.73 -9.34 -10.78
N GLY A 290 -2.91 -8.89 -11.21
CA GLY A 290 -3.59 -7.74 -10.63
C GLY A 290 -3.91 -7.93 -9.15
N MET A 291 -4.39 -9.12 -8.76
CA MET A 291 -4.66 -9.46 -7.36
C MET A 291 -3.39 -9.50 -6.52
N ARG A 292 -2.27 -9.95 -7.09
CA ARG A 292 -0.96 -9.93 -6.43
C ARG A 292 -0.48 -8.50 -6.20
N GLU A 293 -0.58 -7.63 -7.22
CA GLU A 293 -0.23 -6.21 -7.13
C GLU A 293 -1.08 -5.47 -6.08
N ILE A 294 -2.39 -5.75 -6.03
CA ILE A 294 -3.31 -5.21 -5.02
C ILE A 294 -2.91 -5.66 -3.62
N SER A 295 -2.60 -6.95 -3.44
CA SER A 295 -2.21 -7.51 -2.13
C SER A 295 -0.88 -6.94 -1.63
N GLU A 296 0.07 -6.68 -2.54
CA GLU A 296 1.31 -6.00 -2.22
C GLU A 296 1.11 -4.53 -1.84
N CYS A 297 0.23 -3.82 -2.56
CA CYS A 297 -0.14 -2.46 -2.21
C CYS A 297 -0.84 -2.39 -0.85
N GLY A 298 -1.75 -3.33 -0.56
CA GLY A 298 -2.43 -3.45 0.74
C GLY A 298 -1.43 -3.60 1.89
N ARG A 299 -0.51 -4.58 1.80
CA ARG A 299 0.54 -4.76 2.82
C ARG A 299 1.43 -3.53 3.01
N ALA A 300 1.76 -2.82 1.93
CA ALA A 300 2.55 -1.59 2.00
C ALA A 300 1.77 -0.44 2.67
N ILE A 301 0.46 -0.34 2.40
CA ILE A 301 -0.44 0.60 3.07
C ILE A 301 -0.51 0.27 4.57
N ASP A 302 -0.72 -0.99 4.94
CA ASP A 302 -0.78 -1.41 6.35
C ASP A 302 0.51 -1.07 7.11
N SER A 303 1.66 -1.32 6.49
CA SER A 303 2.95 -0.92 7.06
C SER A 303 3.06 0.60 7.26
N SER A 304 2.58 1.39 6.28
CA SER A 304 2.60 2.86 6.37
C SER A 304 1.64 3.37 7.43
N VAL A 305 0.47 2.71 7.61
CA VAL A 305 -0.47 3.00 8.70
C VAL A 305 0.16 2.70 10.05
N ALA A 306 0.83 1.55 10.20
CA ALA A 306 1.51 1.20 11.45
C ALA A 306 2.65 2.18 11.81
N GLU A 307 3.35 2.72 10.81
CA GLU A 307 4.35 3.78 11.01
C GLU A 307 3.69 5.12 11.41
N ALA A 308 2.59 5.50 10.76
CA ALA A 308 1.82 6.69 11.12
C ALA A 308 1.25 6.61 12.54
N VAL A 309 0.70 5.46 12.94
CA VAL A 309 0.17 5.24 14.30
C VAL A 309 1.28 5.34 15.34
N ARG A 310 2.46 4.78 15.07
CA ARG A 310 3.63 4.99 15.94
C ARG A 310 3.97 6.46 16.03
N ALA A 311 4.05 7.17 14.90
CA ALA A 311 4.35 8.58 14.90
C ALA A 311 3.36 9.40 15.74
N LEU A 312 2.07 9.03 15.82
CA LEU A 312 1.07 9.69 16.69
C LEU A 312 1.36 9.57 18.19
N GLN A 313 2.15 8.59 18.65
CA GLN A 313 2.52 8.46 20.07
C GLN A 313 3.37 9.63 20.59
N PHE A 314 3.87 10.51 19.70
CA PHE A 314 4.58 11.73 20.10
C PHE A 314 3.77 12.65 21.01
N GLU A 315 2.43 12.61 20.95
CA GLU A 315 1.56 13.43 21.79
C GLU A 315 1.79 13.16 23.28
N ASP A 316 1.92 11.87 23.65
CA ASP A 316 2.14 11.46 25.04
C ASP A 316 3.52 11.92 25.53
N ILE A 317 4.56 11.72 24.71
CA ILE A 317 5.94 12.12 25.03
C ILE A 317 6.06 13.66 25.10
N ALA A 318 5.39 14.38 24.19
CA ALA A 318 5.36 15.84 24.20
C ALA A 318 4.62 16.37 25.45
N THR A 319 3.51 15.74 25.84
CA THR A 319 2.78 16.06 27.07
C THR A 319 3.68 15.84 28.30
N GLN A 320 4.43 14.74 28.34
CA GLN A 320 5.37 14.47 29.43
C GLN A 320 6.51 15.51 29.50
N ALA A 321 7.07 15.91 28.36
CA ALA A 321 8.11 16.94 28.30
C ALA A 321 7.57 18.30 28.78
N LEU A 322 6.36 18.68 28.35
CA LEU A 322 5.68 19.90 28.81
C LEU A 322 5.33 19.84 30.31
N GLY A 323 5.03 18.66 30.86
CA GLY A 323 4.90 18.46 32.31
C GLY A 323 6.21 18.74 33.07
N GLY A 324 7.35 18.40 32.47
CA GLY A 324 8.68 18.79 32.97
C GLY A 324 8.87 20.31 33.01
N VAL A 325 8.48 21.00 31.93
CA VAL A 325 8.47 22.48 31.88
C VAL A 325 7.60 23.06 32.98
N HIS A 326 6.40 22.51 33.20
CA HIS A 326 5.51 22.98 34.27
C HIS A 326 6.18 22.87 35.64
N THR A 327 6.85 21.75 35.89
CA THR A 327 7.62 21.54 37.14
C THR A 327 8.72 22.58 37.31
N HIS A 328 9.47 22.90 36.24
CA HIS A 328 10.50 23.94 36.28
C HIS A 328 9.90 25.35 36.51
N LEU A 329 8.74 25.65 35.93
CA LEU A 329 8.03 26.92 36.13
C LEU A 329 7.49 27.07 37.55
N ASP A 330 7.00 25.99 38.15
CA ASP A 330 6.56 25.97 39.56
C ASP A 330 7.74 26.24 40.49
N ARG A 331 8.89 25.63 40.22
CA ARG A 331 10.14 25.88 40.95
C ARG A 331 10.59 27.33 40.79
N LEU A 332 10.59 27.88 39.57
CA LEU A 332 10.87 29.30 39.31
C LEU A 332 9.94 30.23 40.08
N THR A 333 8.65 29.91 40.15
CA THR A 333 7.67 30.69 40.90
C THR A 333 7.97 30.66 42.40
N ALA A 334 8.31 29.49 42.94
CA ALA A 334 8.70 29.36 44.35
C ALA A 334 10.00 30.12 44.69
N ILE A 335 10.99 30.07 43.81
CA ILE A 335 12.24 30.85 43.97
C ILE A 335 11.98 32.35 43.87
N ASN A 336 11.12 32.77 42.93
CA ASN A 336 10.77 34.18 42.79
C ASN A 336 10.14 34.72 44.08
N ARG A 337 9.28 33.94 44.75
CA ARG A 337 8.75 34.30 46.08
C ARG A 337 9.85 34.52 47.12
N GLU A 338 10.85 33.64 47.19
CA GLU A 338 11.99 33.81 48.12
C GLU A 338 12.88 35.01 47.72
N ALA A 339 13.06 35.27 46.43
CA ALA A 339 13.79 36.44 45.93
C ALA A 339 13.09 37.76 46.28
N VAL A 340 11.76 37.80 46.16
CA VAL A 340 10.93 38.96 46.58
C VAL A 340 11.01 39.14 48.09
N ALA A 341 10.90 38.05 48.87
CA ALA A 341 11.04 38.11 50.33
C ALA A 341 12.44 38.63 50.75
N LEU A 342 13.50 38.19 50.07
CA LEU A 342 14.86 38.70 50.27
C LEU A 342 14.96 40.20 49.95
N GLN A 343 14.37 40.64 48.84
CA GLN A 343 14.36 42.05 48.44
C GLN A 343 13.60 42.92 49.46
N GLU A 344 12.44 42.48 49.94
CA GLU A 344 11.67 43.18 50.98
C GLU A 344 12.45 43.30 52.29
N LEU A 345 13.12 42.23 52.73
CA LEU A 345 13.98 42.24 53.93
C LEU A 345 15.12 43.26 53.82
N LEU A 346 15.77 43.32 52.65
CA LEU A 346 16.85 44.27 52.38
C LEU A 346 16.34 45.72 52.31
N HIS A 347 15.14 45.95 51.78
CA HIS A 347 14.54 47.28 51.68
C HIS A 347 14.06 47.80 53.04
N ARG A 348 13.44 46.94 53.85
CA ARG A 348 12.88 47.29 55.17
C ARG A 348 13.94 47.76 56.16
N ASN A 349 15.14 47.21 56.08
CA ASN A 349 16.25 47.57 56.97
C ASN A 349 17.01 48.83 56.56
N GLY A 350 16.68 49.49 55.44
CA GLY A 350 17.11 50.88 55.15
C GLY A 350 18.64 51.14 55.18
N GLY A 351 19.47 50.10 54.99
CA GLY A 351 20.93 50.18 55.10
C GLY A 351 21.50 50.08 56.52
N VAL A 352 20.66 49.73 57.51
CA VAL A 352 21.05 49.38 58.87
C VAL A 352 21.36 47.88 58.91
N PHE A 353 22.62 47.55 59.15
CA PHE A 353 23.15 46.19 59.09
C PHE A 353 23.34 45.65 60.51
N ASP A 354 22.25 45.14 61.08
CA ASP A 354 22.20 44.61 62.44
C ASP A 354 22.17 43.07 62.46
N HIS A 355 22.42 42.46 63.62
CA HIS A 355 22.46 41.00 63.80
C HIS A 355 21.14 40.31 63.38
N GLU A 356 19.99 40.97 63.57
CA GLU A 356 18.68 40.45 63.15
C GLU A 356 18.54 40.28 61.63
N LEU A 357 19.19 41.17 60.85
CA LEU A 357 19.22 41.05 59.39
C LEU A 357 20.05 39.84 58.97
N LEU A 358 21.18 39.61 59.63
CA LEU A 358 22.05 38.46 59.37
C LEU A 358 21.28 37.16 59.63
N ASP A 359 20.55 37.06 60.75
CA ASP A 359 19.73 35.89 61.09
C ASP A 359 18.55 35.72 60.11
N ALA A 360 17.97 36.80 59.60
CA ALA A 360 16.94 36.75 58.56
C ALA A 360 17.48 36.23 57.22
N LEU A 361 18.67 36.70 56.81
CA LEU A 361 19.34 36.24 55.58
C LEU A 361 19.73 34.76 55.68
N GLN A 362 20.29 34.33 56.81
CA GLN A 362 20.61 32.91 57.03
C GLN A 362 19.37 32.02 56.99
N ARG A 363 18.22 32.49 57.48
CA ARG A 363 16.94 31.77 57.36
C ARG A 363 16.47 31.62 55.91
N VAL A 364 16.59 32.68 55.09
CA VAL A 364 16.31 32.61 53.65
C VAL A 364 17.27 31.62 52.97
N GLY A 365 18.56 31.68 53.29
CA GLY A 365 19.57 30.76 52.77
C GLY A 365 19.31 29.30 53.10
N ASN A 366 18.90 29.01 54.35
CA ASN A 366 18.53 27.66 54.74
C ASN A 366 17.30 27.16 53.97
N ARG A 367 16.25 27.98 53.80
CA ARG A 367 15.08 27.59 53.00
C ARG A 367 15.43 27.31 51.53
N LEU A 368 16.27 28.16 50.90
CA LEU A 368 16.74 27.93 49.53
C LEU A 368 17.52 26.63 49.39
N ARG A 369 18.36 26.31 50.39
CA ARG A 369 19.12 25.06 50.44
C ARG A 369 18.22 23.84 50.65
N ASP A 370 17.20 23.95 51.49
CA ASP A 370 16.22 22.89 51.70
C ASP A 370 15.41 22.62 50.43
N MET A 371 14.94 23.68 49.75
CA MET A 371 14.26 23.59 48.45
C MET A 371 15.14 22.91 47.39
N ARG A 372 16.43 23.28 47.31
CA ARG A 372 17.39 22.61 46.42
C ARG A 372 17.47 21.12 46.74
N THR A 373 17.66 20.78 48.01
CA THR A 373 17.87 19.39 48.45
C THR A 373 16.62 18.54 48.20
N GLU A 374 15.42 19.14 48.32
CA GLU A 374 14.16 18.49 48.00
C GLU A 374 13.99 18.25 46.50
N TRP A 375 14.38 19.23 45.67
CA TRP A 375 14.20 19.18 44.21
C TRP A 375 15.28 18.41 43.45
N GLU A 376 16.46 18.21 44.06
CA GLU A 376 17.53 17.32 43.57
C GLU A 376 17.24 15.83 43.83
N ARG A 377 16.24 15.51 44.68
CA ARG A 377 15.79 14.12 44.83
C ARG A 377 15.17 13.65 43.51
N PRO A 378 15.69 12.58 42.89
CA PRO A 378 15.09 12.08 41.66
C PRO A 378 13.65 11.67 41.94
N PRO A 379 12.68 12.10 41.11
CA PRO A 379 11.31 11.63 41.25
C PRO A 379 11.30 10.10 41.09
N HIS A 380 10.44 9.41 41.85
CA HIS A 380 10.19 7.99 41.65
C HIS A 380 9.76 7.78 40.19
N LYS A 381 10.64 7.17 39.38
CA LYS A 381 10.44 6.94 37.95
C LYS A 381 9.18 6.09 37.70
N PRO A 382 8.14 6.60 37.01
CA PRO A 382 7.37 5.73 36.13
C PRO A 382 8.28 5.41 34.93
N VAL A 383 8.18 4.19 34.42
CA VAL A 383 9.02 3.67 33.32
C VAL A 383 8.96 4.62 32.12
N ALA A 384 10.05 5.36 31.88
CA ALA A 384 10.20 6.18 30.69
C ALA A 384 10.57 5.27 29.52
N GLN A 385 9.61 4.99 28.63
CA GLN A 385 9.92 4.46 27.31
C GLN A 385 10.70 5.52 26.53
N GLN A 386 12.03 5.42 26.56
CA GLN A 386 12.94 6.33 25.85
C GLN A 386 13.04 6.02 24.35
N SER A 387 12.22 5.11 23.82
CA SER A 387 12.28 4.70 22.42
C SER A 387 10.92 4.19 21.95
N MET A 388 10.45 4.75 20.83
CA MET A 388 9.28 4.34 20.04
C MET A 388 9.40 2.91 19.46
N GLY A 389 10.53 2.22 19.70
CA GLY A 389 10.81 0.89 19.16
C GLY A 389 10.27 -0.29 19.97
N ALA A 390 9.76 -0.07 21.18
CA ALA A 390 9.32 -1.15 22.08
C ALA A 390 7.79 -1.28 22.12
N GLY A 391 7.23 -1.77 21.03
CA GLY A 391 5.81 -2.10 20.96
C GLY A 391 5.47 -2.64 19.58
N THR A 392 5.59 -3.94 19.38
CA THR A 392 4.88 -4.62 18.29
C THR A 392 3.40 -4.40 18.54
N VAL A 393 2.81 -3.48 17.77
CA VAL A 393 1.36 -3.34 17.69
C VAL A 393 0.87 -4.56 16.91
N GLU A 394 0.46 -5.61 17.63
CA GLU A 394 -0.43 -6.62 17.07
C GLU A 394 -1.79 -5.95 16.87
N LEU A 395 -2.06 -5.54 15.63
CA LEU A 395 -3.40 -5.22 15.18
C LEU A 395 -4.06 -6.56 14.79
N PHE A 396 -5.14 -6.88 15.48
CA PHE A 396 -6.06 -7.98 15.16
C PHE A 396 -6.69 -7.82 13.78
#